data_AF-A0A918VD46-F1
#
_entry.id   AF-A0A918VD46-F1
#
_cell.length_a   1.000
_cell.length_b   1.000
_cell.length_c   1.000
_cell.angle_alpha   90.00
_cell.angle_beta   90.00
_cell.angle_gamma   90.00
#
_symmetry.space_group_name_H-M   'P 1'
#
loop_
_entity.id
_entity.type
_entity.pdbx_description
1 polymer ?
#
loop_
_entity_poly.entity_id
_entity_poly.type
_entity_poly.pdbx_seq_one_letter_code
_entity_poly.pdbx_strand_id
1 'polypeptide(L)'
;MTEYGDIKFYFQYANPVETEDELAGQKRPTMRGTEHTWQNSPYFWWWAFLRENADYIATCDGNGQGPCGTLYADFGDVRPDNFMAWWWDRGRQLFCEPHGAASRIVPPGDRSYADPAFRIVVELERFGDTDRAVAEVRRFLQQQHPEGEFGRGGRNVSRALYQLFTKPNLHSLREHYQAHLLLKARPDISDDEFVKQAKIKVGSASVASAAKAYRASIASMIKYAGEGVFPIMTAAQAKRIPAYRQNRKLAAQERRREIAAGVHCIPFGRPEEPEPVLSNSMPNHGFRGFIQRTRCDKTIPSES
;
A
#
# COMPACT_ATOMS: atom_id res chain seq x y z
N MET A 1 1.15 -4.87 -8.29
CA MET A 1 -0.11 -5.43 -7.77
C MET A 1 0.29 -6.70 -7.08
N THR A 2 -0.01 -6.81 -5.79
CA THR A 2 0.40 -7.97 -4.97
C THR A 2 -0.87 -8.70 -4.57
N GLU A 3 -0.89 -10.01 -4.75
CA GLU A 3 -2.02 -10.88 -4.44
C GLU A 3 -1.80 -11.51 -3.08
N TYR A 4 -2.78 -11.39 -2.18
CA TYR A 4 -2.75 -12.01 -0.86
C TYR A 4 -4.05 -12.79 -0.66
N GLY A 5 -3.98 -14.10 -0.91
CA GLY A 5 -5.17 -14.91 -1.12
C GLY A 5 -5.99 -14.35 -2.28
N ASP A 6 -7.28 -14.16 -2.05
CA ASP A 6 -8.17 -13.54 -3.03
C ASP A 6 -7.96 -12.01 -3.13
N ILE A 7 -7.41 -11.32 -2.14
CA ILE A 7 -7.45 -9.84 -2.07
C ILE A 7 -6.25 -9.22 -2.82
N LYS A 8 -6.51 -8.27 -3.74
CA LYS A 8 -5.43 -7.56 -4.49
C LYS A 8 -5.12 -6.20 -3.90
N PHE A 9 -3.89 -6.00 -3.45
CA PHE A 9 -3.43 -4.71 -2.98
C PHE A 9 -2.62 -3.97 -4.06
N TYR A 10 -2.93 -2.70 -4.23
CA TYR A 10 -2.11 -1.79 -5.02
C TYR A 10 -1.45 -0.75 -4.11
N PHE A 11 -0.15 -0.56 -4.31
CA PHE A 11 0.67 0.38 -3.56
C PHE A 11 1.35 1.33 -4.53
N GLN A 12 1.47 2.60 -4.18
CA GLN A 12 2.19 3.59 -4.98
C GLN A 12 3.70 3.28 -5.08
N TYR A 13 4.28 2.68 -4.03
CA TYR A 13 5.70 2.31 -3.95
C TYR A 13 5.88 0.83 -3.64
N ALA A 14 7.10 0.31 -3.85
CA ALA A 14 7.45 -1.10 -3.65
C ALA A 14 6.86 -1.62 -2.33
N ASN A 15 6.00 -2.63 -2.40
CA ASN A 15 5.46 -3.25 -1.21
C ASN A 15 6.58 -4.06 -0.55
N PRO A 16 6.54 -4.20 0.78
CA PRO A 16 7.43 -5.12 1.44
C PRO A 16 7.10 -6.56 1.04
N VAL A 17 8.13 -7.37 0.96
CA VAL A 17 8.11 -8.79 0.58
C VAL A 17 9.06 -9.53 1.50
N GLU A 18 8.87 -10.85 1.62
CA GLU A 18 9.68 -11.69 2.52
C GLU A 18 10.83 -12.34 1.76
N THR A 19 10.63 -12.67 0.49
CA THR A 19 11.59 -13.43 -0.31
C THR A 19 12.24 -12.61 -1.42
N GLU A 20 13.42 -13.05 -1.88
CA GLU A 20 14.13 -12.43 -3.00
C GLU A 20 13.40 -12.66 -4.33
N ASP A 21 12.70 -13.79 -4.48
CA ASP A 21 11.91 -14.10 -5.67
C ASP A 21 10.73 -13.13 -5.83
N GLU A 22 10.01 -12.86 -4.75
CA GLU A 22 8.96 -11.84 -4.73
C GLU A 22 9.51 -10.45 -5.04
N LEU A 23 10.72 -10.15 -4.56
CA LEU A 23 11.41 -8.89 -4.84
C LEU A 23 11.80 -8.77 -6.31
N ALA A 24 12.34 -9.84 -6.91
CA ALA A 24 12.72 -9.89 -8.33
C ALA A 24 11.51 -9.72 -9.27
N GLY A 25 10.33 -10.19 -8.84
CA GLY A 25 9.06 -9.96 -9.54
C GLY A 25 8.58 -8.50 -9.52
N GLN A 26 9.14 -7.64 -8.66
CA GLN A 26 8.76 -6.23 -8.62
C GLN A 26 9.42 -5.43 -9.74
N LYS A 27 8.61 -4.76 -10.56
CA LYS A 27 9.09 -3.82 -11.60
C LYS A 27 9.67 -2.50 -11.04
N ARG A 28 10.03 -2.44 -9.76
CA ARG A 28 10.40 -1.20 -9.05
C ARG A 28 11.88 -1.21 -8.65
N PRO A 29 12.53 -0.04 -8.53
CA PRO A 29 13.94 0.02 -8.16
C PRO A 29 14.19 -0.62 -6.79
N THR A 30 15.12 -1.56 -6.74
CA THR A 30 15.57 -2.23 -5.51
C THR A 30 16.91 -1.66 -5.07
N MET A 31 17.11 -1.55 -3.76
CA MET A 31 18.41 -1.28 -3.16
C MET A 31 19.22 -2.57 -3.10
N ARG A 32 20.50 -2.50 -3.49
CA ARG A 32 21.42 -3.62 -3.31
C ARG A 32 21.91 -3.72 -1.86
N GLY A 33 22.18 -4.94 -1.40
CA GLY A 33 22.78 -5.21 -0.10
C GLY A 33 21.90 -4.81 1.09
N THR A 34 20.58 -4.95 0.95
CA THR A 34 19.65 -4.92 2.09
C THR A 34 19.77 -6.21 2.88
N GLU A 35 19.75 -6.13 4.20
CA GLU A 35 19.79 -7.33 5.07
C GLU A 35 18.49 -8.13 4.96
N HIS A 36 17.37 -7.41 4.80
CA HIS A 36 16.07 -8.01 4.56
C HIS A 36 15.40 -7.38 3.34
N THR A 37 14.70 -8.20 2.57
CA THR A 37 14.02 -7.83 1.31
C THR A 37 12.99 -6.73 1.52
N TRP A 38 12.25 -6.72 2.63
CA TRP A 38 11.30 -5.68 2.99
C TRP A 38 11.90 -4.27 3.19
N GLN A 39 13.22 -4.15 3.39
CA GLN A 39 13.90 -2.84 3.45
C GLN A 39 13.85 -2.09 2.10
N ASN A 40 13.53 -2.79 1.01
CA ASN A 40 13.27 -2.19 -0.30
C ASN A 40 11.93 -1.46 -0.40
N SER A 41 11.12 -1.49 0.66
CA SER A 41 9.89 -0.73 0.76
C SER A 41 10.09 0.57 1.56
N PRO A 42 9.60 1.72 1.08
CA PRO A 42 9.59 2.95 1.90
C PRO A 42 8.67 2.84 3.12
N TYR A 43 7.71 1.92 3.10
CA TYR A 43 6.78 1.72 4.21
C TYR A 43 7.47 1.07 5.42
N PHE A 44 8.48 0.23 5.19
CA PHE A 44 9.36 -0.27 6.25
C PHE A 44 10.08 0.88 6.95
N TRP A 45 10.60 1.84 6.19
CA TRP A 45 11.32 2.97 6.79
C TRP A 45 10.41 3.88 7.61
N TRP A 46 9.14 4.07 7.21
CA TRP A 46 8.19 4.79 8.05
C TRP A 46 8.03 4.07 9.40
N TRP A 47 7.77 2.77 9.38
CA TRP A 47 7.66 1.95 10.60
C TRP A 47 8.93 2.02 11.46
N ALA A 48 10.12 1.93 10.85
CA ALA A 48 11.39 1.99 11.56
C ALA A 48 11.63 3.35 12.24
N PHE A 49 11.39 4.47 11.54
CA PHE A 49 11.50 5.80 12.13
C PHE A 49 10.43 6.09 13.19
N LEU A 50 9.25 5.48 13.07
CA LEU A 50 8.18 5.62 14.06
C LEU A 50 8.54 4.96 15.40
N ARG A 51 9.24 3.82 15.37
CA ARG A 51 9.78 3.16 16.59
C ARG A 51 10.78 4.01 17.36
N GLU A 52 11.35 5.02 16.70
CA GLU A 52 12.33 5.93 17.28
C GLU A 52 11.68 7.21 17.83
N ASN A 53 10.36 7.37 17.67
CA ASN A 53 9.63 8.53 18.13
C ASN A 53 9.18 8.36 19.59
N ALA A 54 9.77 9.12 20.51
CA ALA A 54 9.49 9.02 21.95
C ALA A 54 8.00 9.27 22.31
N ASP A 55 7.34 10.23 21.65
CA ASP A 55 5.92 10.52 21.87
C ASP A 55 5.02 9.35 21.45
N TYR A 56 5.38 8.67 20.35
CA TYR A 56 4.70 7.48 19.89
C TYR A 56 4.92 6.30 20.83
N ILE A 57 6.15 6.11 21.31
CA ILE A 57 6.46 5.04 22.29
C ILE A 57 5.70 5.27 23.60
N ALA A 58 5.68 6.50 24.12
CA ALA A 58 4.89 6.85 25.30
C ALA A 58 3.38 6.61 25.07
N THR A 59 2.88 6.89 23.87
CA THR A 59 1.49 6.58 23.49
C THR A 59 1.25 5.05 23.45
N CYS A 60 2.24 4.25 23.01
CA CYS A 60 2.15 2.79 23.06
C CYS A 60 2.11 2.27 24.50
N ASP A 61 2.92 2.83 25.40
CA ASP A 61 2.90 2.51 26.83
C ASP A 61 1.54 2.86 27.48
N GLY A 62 0.95 3.98 27.06
CA GLY A 62 -0.39 4.40 27.45
C GLY A 62 -1.54 3.67 26.75
N ASN A 63 -1.28 2.59 26.00
CA ASN A 63 -2.27 1.85 25.22
C ASN A 63 -3.14 2.76 24.33
N GLY A 64 -2.49 3.72 23.66
CA GLY A 64 -3.13 4.71 22.79
C GLY A 64 -3.44 6.06 23.45
N GLN A 65 -3.25 6.19 24.76
CA GLN A 65 -3.37 7.48 25.45
C GLN A 65 -2.09 8.29 25.27
N GLY A 66 -2.17 9.40 24.54
CA GLY A 66 -1.03 10.28 24.32
C GLY A 66 -1.17 11.18 23.09
N PRO A 67 -0.16 12.02 22.81
CA PRO A 67 -0.16 12.95 21.68
C PRO A 67 -0.29 12.25 20.32
N CYS A 68 0.12 10.98 20.21
CA CYS A 68 0.02 10.19 18.98
C CYS A 68 -1.23 9.30 18.91
N GLY A 69 -2.24 9.49 19.77
CA GLY A 69 -3.38 8.56 19.89
C GLY A 69 -4.12 8.27 18.58
N THR A 70 -4.32 9.29 17.73
CA THR A 70 -4.93 9.10 16.39
C THR A 70 -4.08 8.21 15.48
N LEU A 71 -2.75 8.38 15.51
CA LEU A 71 -1.85 7.54 14.72
C LEU A 71 -1.80 6.13 15.28
N TYR A 72 -1.77 6.00 16.61
CA TYR A 72 -1.80 4.71 17.31
C TYR A 72 -3.08 3.92 17.01
N ALA A 73 -4.24 4.57 16.90
CA ALA A 73 -5.47 3.89 16.53
C ALA A 73 -5.36 3.17 15.18
N ASP A 74 -4.60 3.74 14.24
CA ASP A 74 -4.38 3.18 12.91
C ASP A 74 -3.20 2.18 12.88
N PHE A 75 -2.04 2.57 13.44
CA PHE A 75 -0.79 1.80 13.37
C PHE A 75 -0.68 0.72 14.46
N GLY A 76 -1.31 0.90 15.61
CA GLY A 76 -1.15 0.04 16.79
C GLY A 76 0.25 0.11 17.41
N ASP A 77 0.58 -0.87 18.24
CA ASP A 77 1.92 -0.99 18.81
C ASP A 77 2.92 -1.50 17.77
N VAL A 78 3.91 -0.66 17.45
CA VAL A 78 4.94 -0.94 16.43
C VAL A 78 6.25 -1.46 17.03
N ARG A 79 6.33 -1.64 18.35
CA ARG A 79 7.52 -2.10 19.06
C ARG A 79 7.91 -3.56 18.79
N PRO A 80 6.97 -4.52 18.61
CA PRO A 80 7.34 -5.90 18.34
C PRO A 80 8.30 -6.02 17.15
N ASP A 81 9.31 -6.89 17.26
CA ASP A 81 10.45 -6.90 16.33
C ASP A 81 10.14 -7.44 14.92
N ASN A 82 8.91 -7.85 14.66
CA ASN A 82 8.52 -8.40 13.37
C ASN A 82 7.70 -7.39 12.54
N PHE A 83 8.42 -6.66 11.68
CA PHE A 83 7.82 -5.73 10.71
C PHE A 83 6.80 -6.43 9.79
N MET A 84 7.09 -7.64 9.31
CA MET A 84 6.18 -8.34 8.40
C MET A 84 4.89 -8.74 9.11
N ALA A 85 4.96 -9.23 10.34
CA ALA A 85 3.76 -9.49 11.15
C ALA A 85 2.90 -8.23 11.30
N TRP A 86 3.51 -7.09 11.61
CA TRP A 86 2.80 -5.81 11.66
C TRP A 86 2.21 -5.40 10.30
N TRP A 87 2.96 -5.60 9.22
CA TRP A 87 2.53 -5.30 7.87
C TRP A 87 1.29 -6.11 7.46
N TRP A 88 1.30 -7.40 7.81
CA TRP A 88 0.22 -8.34 7.59
C TRP A 88 -0.97 -8.12 8.53
N ASP A 89 -0.78 -7.61 9.73
CA ASP A 89 -1.93 -7.31 10.59
C ASP A 89 -2.59 -6.00 10.13
N ARG A 90 -1.80 -4.94 9.94
CA ARG A 90 -2.30 -3.56 9.80
C ARG A 90 -1.74 -2.82 8.60
N GLY A 91 -0.41 -2.85 8.44
CA GLY A 91 0.32 -1.94 7.55
C GLY A 91 -0.23 -1.90 6.13
N ARG A 92 -0.50 -3.06 5.51
CA ARG A 92 -0.98 -3.14 4.11
C ARG A 92 -2.22 -2.28 3.83
N GLN A 93 -3.16 -2.18 4.78
CA GLN A 93 -4.43 -1.45 4.57
C GLN A 93 -4.24 0.07 4.67
N LEU A 94 -3.23 0.50 5.43
CA LEU A 94 -2.90 1.90 5.67
C LEU A 94 -2.27 2.56 4.43
N PHE A 95 -1.46 1.79 3.69
CA PHE A 95 -0.68 2.30 2.56
C PHE A 95 -1.21 1.87 1.18
N CYS A 96 -2.17 0.95 1.13
CA CYS A 96 -2.78 0.57 -0.14
C CYS A 96 -3.74 1.64 -0.66
N GLU A 97 -3.82 1.74 -1.98
CA GLU A 97 -4.85 2.52 -2.64
C GLU A 97 -6.23 1.88 -2.42
N PRO A 98 -7.29 2.70 -2.34
CA PRO A 98 -8.65 2.19 -2.19
C PRO A 98 -9.08 1.36 -3.40
N HIS A 99 -10.10 0.52 -3.19
CA HIS A 99 -10.76 -0.34 -4.18
C HIS A 99 -11.12 0.41 -5.50
N GLY A 100 -11.38 1.72 -5.39
CA GLY A 100 -11.61 2.66 -6.47
C GLY A 100 -10.52 2.71 -7.56
N ALA A 101 -9.27 2.50 -7.19
CA ALA A 101 -8.09 2.84 -8.00
C ALA A 101 -7.62 1.71 -8.93
N ALA A 102 -8.10 0.48 -8.74
CA ALA A 102 -7.75 -0.64 -9.60
C ALA A 102 -8.75 -0.79 -10.76
N SER A 103 -8.26 -1.25 -11.92
CA SER A 103 -9.09 -1.69 -13.03
C SER A 103 -9.98 -2.85 -12.57
N ARG A 104 -11.27 -2.83 -12.94
CA ARG A 104 -12.21 -3.92 -12.65
C ARG A 104 -12.97 -4.32 -13.91
N ILE A 105 -13.44 -5.58 -13.95
CA ILE A 105 -14.44 -6.02 -14.92
C ILE A 105 -15.80 -5.56 -14.41
N VAL A 106 -16.58 -4.92 -15.27
CA VAL A 106 -17.93 -4.44 -14.94
C VAL A 106 -18.94 -5.39 -15.62
N PRO A 107 -19.89 -5.99 -14.87
CA PRO A 107 -20.94 -6.81 -15.47
C PRO A 107 -21.78 -6.00 -16.48
N PRO A 108 -22.33 -6.64 -17.53
CA PRO A 108 -23.23 -5.98 -18.46
C PRO A 108 -24.42 -5.33 -17.73
N GLY A 109 -24.70 -4.06 -18.01
CA GLY A 109 -25.81 -3.32 -17.42
C GLY A 109 -25.51 -2.59 -16.11
N ASP A 110 -24.40 -2.89 -15.44
CA ASP A 110 -24.00 -2.17 -14.21
C ASP A 110 -23.27 -0.85 -14.54
N ARG A 111 -24.04 0.21 -14.74
CA ARG A 111 -23.51 1.58 -14.90
C ARG A 111 -23.38 2.35 -13.58
N SER A 112 -23.71 1.72 -12.44
CA SER A 112 -24.00 2.44 -11.20
C SER A 112 -22.76 2.84 -10.37
N TYR A 113 -21.56 2.38 -10.72
CA TYR A 113 -20.36 2.47 -9.87
C TYR A 113 -19.17 3.24 -10.47
N ALA A 114 -19.33 3.91 -11.60
CA ALA A 114 -18.30 4.79 -12.11
C ALA A 114 -18.54 6.20 -11.56
N ASP A 115 -17.79 6.59 -10.52
CA ASP A 115 -17.66 8.01 -10.19
C ASP A 115 -17.00 8.70 -11.39
N PRO A 116 -17.74 9.53 -12.16
CA PRO A 116 -17.25 10.09 -13.41
C PRO A 116 -16.08 11.06 -13.18
N ALA A 117 -15.86 11.52 -11.94
CA ALA A 117 -14.70 12.34 -11.61
C ALA A 117 -13.38 11.55 -11.62
N PHE A 118 -13.42 10.21 -11.47
CA PHE A 118 -12.22 9.38 -11.33
C PHE A 118 -12.19 8.13 -12.21
N ARG A 119 -13.27 7.79 -12.92
CA ARG A 119 -13.40 6.53 -13.65
C ARG A 119 -13.91 6.73 -15.07
N ILE A 120 -13.29 5.98 -15.99
CA ILE A 120 -13.75 5.78 -17.36
C ILE A 120 -14.09 4.30 -17.51
N VAL A 121 -15.24 3.99 -18.12
CA VAL A 121 -15.62 2.62 -18.48
C VAL A 121 -15.26 2.41 -19.94
N VAL A 122 -14.47 1.36 -20.22
CA VAL A 122 -14.12 0.95 -21.58
C VAL A 122 -14.70 -0.43 -21.84
N GLU A 123 -15.50 -0.54 -22.89
CA GLU A 123 -16.00 -1.81 -23.41
C GLU A 123 -14.98 -2.37 -24.41
N LEU A 124 -14.64 -3.65 -24.29
CA LEU A 124 -13.61 -4.31 -25.09
C LEU A 124 -14.15 -5.61 -25.67
N GLU A 125 -13.89 -5.89 -26.96
CA GLU A 125 -14.16 -7.21 -27.52
C GLU A 125 -13.38 -8.31 -26.78
N ARG A 126 -14.10 -9.20 -26.10
CA ARG A 126 -13.54 -10.28 -25.28
C ARG A 126 -12.53 -11.18 -26.02
N PHE A 127 -12.77 -11.40 -27.31
CA PHE A 127 -11.94 -12.27 -28.16
C PHE A 127 -11.17 -11.48 -29.22
N GLY A 128 -11.06 -10.15 -29.05
CA GLY A 128 -10.31 -9.29 -29.93
C GLY A 128 -8.79 -9.42 -29.74
N ASP A 129 -8.06 -8.71 -30.60
CA ASP A 129 -6.61 -8.58 -30.49
C ASP A 129 -6.26 -7.81 -29.19
N THR A 130 -5.53 -8.47 -28.28
CA THR A 130 -5.21 -7.93 -26.95
C THR A 130 -4.27 -6.74 -27.04
N ASP A 131 -3.28 -6.76 -27.94
CA ASP A 131 -2.31 -5.68 -28.06
C ASP A 131 -2.99 -4.43 -28.63
N ARG A 132 -3.89 -4.62 -29.59
CA ARG A 132 -4.75 -3.56 -30.11
C ARG A 132 -5.66 -2.98 -29.03
N ALA A 133 -6.35 -3.82 -28.26
CA ALA A 133 -7.21 -3.37 -27.17
C ALA A 133 -6.43 -2.53 -26.14
N VAL A 134 -5.23 -2.97 -25.76
CA VAL A 134 -4.34 -2.22 -24.86
C VAL A 134 -3.90 -0.89 -25.48
N ALA A 135 -3.55 -0.86 -26.77
CA ALA A 135 -3.17 0.36 -27.47
C ALA A 135 -4.33 1.37 -27.55
N GLU A 136 -5.54 0.90 -27.82
CA GLU A 136 -6.76 1.71 -27.87
C GLU A 136 -7.11 2.28 -26.50
N VAL A 137 -7.08 1.47 -25.44
CA VAL A 137 -7.25 1.95 -24.05
C VAL A 137 -6.23 3.02 -23.71
N ARG A 138 -4.95 2.82 -24.04
CA ARG A 138 -3.90 3.83 -23.82
C ARG A 138 -4.21 5.14 -24.55
N ARG A 139 -4.64 5.05 -25.82
CA ARG A 139 -5.01 6.21 -26.63
C ARG A 139 -6.20 6.95 -26.03
N PHE A 140 -7.24 6.24 -25.60
CA PHE A 140 -8.42 6.85 -24.97
C PHE A 140 -8.06 7.58 -23.68
N LEU A 141 -7.24 6.96 -22.82
CA LEU A 141 -6.74 7.63 -21.62
C LEU A 141 -6.00 8.91 -22.02
N GLN A 142 -5.04 8.84 -22.94
CA GLN A 142 -4.29 10.01 -23.41
C GLN A 142 -5.19 11.14 -23.97
N GLN A 143 -6.30 10.81 -24.63
CA GLN A 143 -7.24 11.79 -25.21
C GLN A 143 -8.16 12.44 -24.18
N GLN A 144 -8.52 11.73 -23.12
CA GLN A 144 -9.35 12.26 -22.03
C GLN A 144 -8.54 13.09 -21.03
N HIS A 145 -7.21 13.04 -21.11
CA HIS A 145 -6.32 13.87 -20.32
C HIS A 145 -5.92 15.10 -21.16
N PRO A 146 -6.26 16.33 -20.76
CA PRO A 146 -5.81 17.52 -21.48
C PRO A 146 -4.28 17.55 -21.57
N GLU A 147 -3.76 17.90 -22.75
CA GLU A 147 -2.32 18.04 -22.99
C GLU A 147 -1.67 18.88 -21.89
N GLY A 148 -0.73 18.30 -21.15
CA GLY A 148 -0.04 18.95 -20.04
C GLY A 148 -0.32 18.36 -18.66
N GLU A 149 -1.33 17.51 -18.48
CA GLU A 149 -1.51 16.83 -17.20
C GLU A 149 -0.55 15.65 -17.05
N PHE A 150 -0.36 14.78 -18.03
CA PHE A 150 0.65 13.71 -17.90
C PHE A 150 2.11 14.18 -18.07
N GLY A 151 2.31 15.40 -18.58
CA GLY A 151 3.62 16.04 -18.74
C GLY A 151 3.90 17.04 -17.61
N ARG A 152 4.62 16.61 -16.57
CA ARG A 152 5.16 17.44 -15.45
C ARG A 152 4.21 17.82 -14.29
N GLY A 153 3.01 17.26 -14.14
CA GLY A 153 2.16 17.66 -13.00
C GLY A 153 0.93 16.83 -12.62
N GLY A 154 0.48 15.90 -13.48
CA GLY A 154 -0.68 15.04 -13.26
C GLY A 154 -0.36 14.04 -12.16
N ARG A 155 -0.69 14.46 -10.94
CA ARG A 155 -0.43 13.67 -9.75
C ARG A 155 -1.23 12.37 -9.90
N ASN A 156 -0.54 11.24 -9.85
CA ASN A 156 -1.09 10.07 -9.17
C ASN A 156 -1.39 10.53 -7.73
N VAL A 157 -2.56 11.16 -7.54
CA VAL A 157 -3.04 11.56 -6.22
C VAL A 157 -3.42 10.24 -5.57
N SER A 158 -2.48 9.68 -4.84
CA SER A 158 -2.75 8.54 -3.99
C SER A 158 -3.99 8.88 -3.15
N ARG A 159 -4.77 7.87 -2.80
CA ARG A 159 -5.89 7.91 -1.87
C ARG A 159 -5.68 6.93 -0.71
N ALA A 160 -4.49 6.33 -0.60
CA ALA A 160 -4.08 5.59 0.60
C ALA A 160 -4.25 6.46 1.85
N LEU A 161 -4.57 5.84 2.99
CA LEU A 161 -4.79 6.56 4.24
C LEU A 161 -3.52 7.34 4.62
N TYR A 162 -2.39 6.64 4.57
CA TYR A 162 -1.06 7.19 4.80
C TYR A 162 -0.28 7.23 3.49
N GLN A 163 -0.01 8.43 3.00
CA GLN A 163 0.74 8.64 1.76
C GLN A 163 2.12 9.16 2.08
N LEU A 164 3.10 8.76 1.28
CA LEU A 164 4.40 9.36 1.39
C LEU A 164 4.33 10.83 0.96
N PHE A 165 4.85 11.71 1.80
CA PHE A 165 4.78 13.15 1.61
C PHE A 165 5.53 13.62 0.36
N THR A 166 6.60 12.92 0.01
CA THR A 166 7.36 13.10 -1.22
C THR A 166 7.78 11.74 -1.77
N LYS A 167 8.24 11.70 -3.03
CA LYS A 167 8.88 10.52 -3.59
C LYS A 167 10.07 10.09 -2.70
N PRO A 168 10.04 8.90 -2.11
CA PRO A 168 11.08 8.43 -1.20
C PRO A 168 12.37 8.14 -1.97
N ASN A 169 13.50 8.45 -1.34
CA ASN A 169 14.82 7.95 -1.74
C ASN A 169 15.24 6.88 -0.73
N LEU A 170 15.11 5.61 -1.11
CA LEU A 170 15.34 4.49 -0.19
C LEU A 170 16.77 4.46 0.37
N HIS A 171 17.77 4.78 -0.46
CA HIS A 171 19.16 4.82 -0.02
C HIS A 171 19.34 5.88 1.07
N SER A 172 18.78 7.06 0.85
CA SER A 172 18.85 8.14 1.82
C SER A 172 18.10 7.80 3.12
N LEU A 173 16.93 7.16 3.05
CA LEU A 173 16.21 6.71 4.25
C LEU A 173 17.04 5.71 5.07
N ARG A 174 17.67 4.74 4.40
CA ARG A 174 18.56 3.77 5.04
C ARG A 174 19.76 4.44 5.69
N GLU A 175 20.47 5.31 4.97
CA GLU A 175 21.66 6.01 5.48
C GLU A 175 21.32 6.84 6.73
N HIS A 176 20.21 7.57 6.71
CA HIS A 176 19.78 8.36 7.86
C HIS A 176 19.39 7.48 9.05
N TYR A 177 18.73 6.35 8.82
CA TYR A 177 18.40 5.42 9.90
C TYR A 177 19.65 4.77 10.50
N GLN A 178 20.61 4.36 9.68
CA GLN A 178 21.89 3.82 10.16
C GLN A 178 22.69 4.86 10.96
N ALA A 179 22.72 6.12 10.49
CA ALA A 179 23.32 7.22 11.22
C ALA A 179 22.60 7.52 12.55
N HIS A 180 21.28 7.35 12.62
CA HIS A 180 20.52 7.45 13.86
C HIS A 180 20.90 6.35 14.85
N LEU A 181 21.00 5.10 14.39
CA LEU A 181 21.48 3.99 15.23
C LEU A 181 22.89 4.24 15.76
N LEU A 182 23.77 4.83 14.94
CA LEU A 182 25.12 5.23 15.36
C LEU A 182 25.09 6.25 16.49
N LEU A 183 24.22 7.26 16.39
CA LEU A 183 24.06 8.29 17.42
C LEU A 183 23.48 7.74 18.71
N LYS A 184 22.54 6.80 18.62
CA LYS A 184 22.00 6.10 19.80
C LYS A 184 23.07 5.26 20.49
N ALA A 185 23.90 4.56 19.72
CA ALA A 185 24.98 3.73 20.27
C ALA A 185 26.13 4.55 20.85
N ARG A 186 26.39 5.75 20.32
CA ARG A 186 27.46 6.65 20.78
C ARG A 186 26.97 8.11 20.80
N PRO A 187 26.31 8.54 21.88
CA PRO A 187 25.78 9.90 22.01
C PRO A 187 26.86 10.99 21.93
N ASP A 188 28.06 10.70 22.43
CA ASP A 188 29.19 11.65 22.52
C ASP A 188 30.13 11.60 21.30
N ILE A 189 29.70 11.01 20.19
CA ILE A 189 30.51 10.93 18.97
C ILE A 189 30.84 12.33 18.44
N SER A 190 32.11 12.59 18.11
CA SER A 190 32.52 13.86 17.51
C SER A 190 31.92 14.03 16.11
N ASP A 191 31.75 15.29 15.68
CA ASP A 191 31.17 15.57 14.36
C ASP A 191 32.03 15.01 13.22
N ASP A 192 33.36 15.07 13.32
CA ASP A 192 34.30 14.47 12.36
C ASP A 192 34.12 12.96 12.25
N GLU A 193 34.07 12.25 13.39
CA GLU A 193 33.93 10.80 13.40
C GLU A 193 32.53 10.38 12.93
N PHE A 194 31.50 11.14 13.32
CA PHE A 194 30.15 10.93 12.84
C PHE A 194 30.03 11.04 11.32
N VAL A 195 30.55 12.12 10.74
CA VAL A 195 30.51 12.34 9.29
C VAL A 195 31.26 11.25 8.54
N LYS A 196 32.42 10.83 9.05
CA LYS A 196 33.24 9.76 8.46
C LYS A 196 32.52 8.42 8.50
N GLN A 197 31.99 8.01 9.66
CA GLN A 197 31.35 6.70 9.80
C GLN A 197 29.98 6.62 9.11
N ALA A 198 29.19 7.71 9.15
CA ALA A 198 27.93 7.80 8.43
C ALA A 198 28.11 8.07 6.92
N LYS A 199 29.37 8.15 6.43
CA LYS A 199 29.72 8.40 5.03
C LYS A 199 29.04 9.65 4.44
N ILE A 200 28.89 10.68 5.26
CA ILE A 200 28.22 11.93 4.88
C ILE A 200 29.14 12.72 3.97
N LYS A 201 28.63 13.10 2.79
CA LYS A 201 29.37 13.95 1.84
C LYS A 201 29.40 15.39 2.36
N VAL A 202 30.59 15.85 2.72
CA VAL A 202 30.85 17.25 3.06
C VAL A 202 31.16 17.99 1.76
N GLY A 203 30.23 18.84 1.32
CA GLY A 203 30.42 19.70 0.15
C GLY A 203 31.29 20.91 0.51
N SER A 204 30.86 22.12 0.10
CA SER A 204 31.49 23.39 0.52
C SER A 204 31.23 23.77 1.99
N ALA A 205 30.39 23.02 2.69
CA ALA A 205 30.07 23.25 4.10
C ALA A 205 31.18 22.72 5.03
N SER A 206 31.29 23.26 6.25
CA SER A 206 32.14 22.64 7.27
C SER A 206 31.57 21.31 7.75
N VAL A 207 32.44 20.45 8.30
CA VAL A 207 32.06 19.16 8.91
C VAL A 207 30.95 19.35 9.95
N ALA A 208 31.11 20.31 10.86
CA ALA A 208 30.12 20.63 11.89
C ALA A 208 28.76 21.02 11.29
N SER A 209 28.74 21.82 10.24
CA SER A 209 27.51 22.21 9.54
C SER A 209 26.83 21.02 8.86
N ALA A 210 27.62 20.14 8.22
CA ALA A 210 27.11 18.91 7.60
C ALA A 210 26.51 17.95 8.64
N ALA A 211 27.23 17.72 9.75
CA ALA A 211 26.78 16.90 10.86
C ALA A 211 25.46 17.43 11.44
N LYS A 212 25.42 18.74 11.75
CA LYS A 212 24.22 19.41 12.27
C LYS A 212 23.02 19.28 11.34
N ALA A 213 23.19 19.51 10.04
CA ALA A 213 22.11 19.37 9.07
C ALA A 213 21.59 17.93 8.99
N TYR A 214 22.49 16.95 9.06
CA TYR A 214 22.12 15.54 9.02
C TYR A 214 21.37 15.10 10.29
N ARG A 215 21.82 15.54 11.48
CA ARG A 215 21.09 15.34 12.75
C ARG A 215 19.70 15.96 12.70
N ALA A 216 19.58 17.17 12.17
CA ALA A 216 18.30 17.84 12.02
C ALA A 216 17.36 17.09 11.06
N SER A 217 17.89 16.52 9.96
CA SER A 217 17.13 15.67 9.04
C SER A 217 16.60 14.40 9.71
N ILE A 218 17.45 13.70 10.49
CA ILE A 218 17.05 12.52 11.28
C ILE A 218 15.95 12.88 12.27
N ALA A 219 16.17 13.91 13.09
CA ALA A 219 15.20 14.35 14.09
C ALA A 219 13.86 14.75 13.45
N SER A 220 13.91 15.40 12.27
CA SER A 220 12.73 15.75 11.48
C SER A 220 11.96 14.50 11.04
N MET A 221 12.64 13.48 10.51
CA MET A 221 11.97 12.24 10.08
C MET A 221 11.32 11.51 11.24
N ILE A 222 12.00 11.39 12.38
CA ILE A 222 11.46 10.76 13.60
C ILE A 222 10.22 11.52 14.08
N LYS A 223 10.34 12.85 14.23
CA LYS A 223 9.23 13.70 14.68
C LYS A 223 8.00 13.52 13.80
N TYR A 224 8.15 13.75 12.49
CA TYR A 224 6.99 13.77 11.60
C TYR A 224 6.44 12.38 11.29
N ALA A 225 7.24 11.31 11.41
CA ALA A 225 6.72 9.94 11.39
C ALA A 225 5.65 9.75 12.49
N GLY A 226 5.91 10.23 13.72
CA GLY A 226 4.96 10.21 14.84
C GLY A 226 3.78 11.17 14.66
N GLU A 227 3.92 12.20 13.83
CA GLU A 227 2.80 13.07 13.45
C GLU A 227 2.03 12.57 12.21
N GLY A 228 2.30 11.35 11.75
CA GLY A 228 1.61 10.72 10.63
C GLY A 228 1.96 11.29 9.24
N VAL A 229 3.13 11.91 9.09
CA VAL A 229 3.61 12.47 7.80
C VAL A 229 5.07 12.08 7.56
N PHE A 230 5.33 11.31 6.52
CA PHE A 230 6.68 10.81 6.24
C PHE A 230 6.94 10.67 4.72
N PRO A 231 8.18 10.84 4.24
CA PRO A 231 9.35 11.38 4.94
C PRO A 231 9.36 12.91 4.94
N ILE A 232 9.84 13.51 6.03
CA ILE A 232 10.13 14.94 6.14
C ILE A 232 11.58 15.10 6.59
N MET A 233 12.45 15.52 5.67
CA MET A 233 13.90 15.64 5.86
C MET A 233 14.35 17.09 6.06
N THR A 234 13.54 18.07 5.64
CA THR A 234 13.93 19.48 5.69
C THR A 234 12.86 20.38 6.26
N ALA A 235 13.28 21.51 6.84
CA ALA A 235 12.35 22.54 7.32
C ALA A 235 11.47 23.11 6.19
N ALA A 236 12.00 23.19 4.96
CA ALA A 236 11.21 23.61 3.79
C ALA A 236 10.07 22.63 3.47
N GLN A 237 10.30 21.33 3.62
CA GLN A 237 9.26 20.32 3.49
C GLN A 237 8.20 20.49 4.58
N ALA A 238 8.62 20.69 5.84
CA ALA A 238 7.74 20.86 6.99
C ALA A 238 6.75 22.03 6.84
N LYS A 239 7.16 23.14 6.20
CA LYS A 239 6.29 24.30 5.94
C LYS A 239 5.03 23.96 5.13
N ARG A 240 5.04 22.87 4.36
CA ARG A 240 3.91 22.44 3.50
C ARG A 240 2.93 21.49 4.22
N ILE A 241 3.25 21.05 5.43
CA ILE A 241 2.45 20.07 6.19
C ILE A 241 1.03 20.59 6.50
N PRO A 242 0.81 21.85 6.93
CA PRO A 242 -0.54 22.33 7.23
C PRO A 242 -1.48 22.23 6.02
N ALA A 243 -1.02 22.69 4.85
CA ALA A 243 -1.77 22.59 3.60
C ALA A 243 -2.00 21.12 3.19
N TYR A 244 -0.98 20.26 3.34
CA TYR A 244 -1.13 18.82 3.08
C TYR A 244 -2.21 18.19 3.96
N ARG A 245 -2.21 18.46 5.27
CA ARG A 245 -3.22 17.95 6.22
C ARG A 245 -4.61 18.43 5.86
N GLN A 246 -4.76 19.72 5.56
CA GLN A 246 -6.05 20.30 5.19
C GLN A 246 -6.62 19.64 3.94
N ASN A 247 -5.80 19.47 2.89
CA ASN A 247 -6.22 18.84 1.64
C ASN A 247 -6.59 17.36 1.79
N ARG A 248 -6.11 16.70 2.85
CA ARG A 248 -6.27 15.26 3.07
C ARG A 248 -7.29 14.89 4.13
N LYS A 249 -7.78 15.85 4.92
CA LYS A 249 -8.64 15.59 6.07
C LYS A 249 -9.87 14.76 5.71
N LEU A 250 -10.62 15.18 4.69
CA LEU A 250 -11.84 14.49 4.25
C LEU A 250 -11.53 13.09 3.69
N ALA A 251 -10.60 13.00 2.74
CA ALA A 251 -10.19 11.74 2.14
C ALA A 251 -9.66 10.72 3.17
N ALA A 252 -8.94 11.17 4.20
CA ALA A 252 -8.46 10.31 5.28
C ALA A 252 -9.61 9.83 6.19
N GLN A 253 -10.62 10.65 6.44
CA GLN A 253 -11.81 10.25 7.21
C GLN A 253 -12.62 9.20 6.45
N GLU A 254 -12.87 9.41 5.15
CA GLU A 254 -13.54 8.44 4.29
C GLU A 254 -12.77 7.14 4.24
N ARG A 255 -11.45 7.20 4.03
CA ARG A 255 -10.61 5.99 3.97
C ARG A 255 -10.60 5.21 5.28
N ARG A 256 -10.61 5.88 6.44
CA ARG A 256 -10.77 5.19 7.74
C ARG A 256 -12.11 4.48 7.86
N ARG A 257 -13.21 5.09 7.39
CA ARG A 257 -14.53 4.45 7.36
C ARG A 257 -14.54 3.22 6.48
N GLU A 258 -13.93 3.28 5.30
CA GLU A 258 -13.80 2.12 4.39
C GLU A 258 -13.03 0.97 5.05
N ILE A 259 -11.89 1.27 5.68
CA ILE A 259 -11.07 0.28 6.38
C ILE A 259 -11.86 -0.34 7.55
N ALA A 260 -12.52 0.48 8.36
CA ALA A 260 -13.32 0.02 9.51
C ALA A 260 -14.54 -0.82 9.10
N ALA A 261 -15.14 -0.54 7.94
CA ALA A 261 -16.25 -1.30 7.39
C ALA A 261 -15.82 -2.65 6.77
N GLY A 262 -14.53 -3.00 6.83
CA GLY A 262 -14.03 -4.23 6.23
C GLY A 262 -14.15 -4.26 4.71
N VAL A 263 -14.27 -3.08 4.06
CA VAL A 263 -14.22 -2.93 2.60
C VAL A 263 -12.77 -3.18 2.17
N HIS A 264 -12.39 -4.45 2.20
CA HIS A 264 -11.10 -4.95 1.77
C HIS A 264 -11.10 -5.10 0.25
N CYS A 265 -9.91 -4.98 -0.34
CA CYS A 265 -9.71 -5.02 -1.78
C CYS A 265 -10.26 -6.33 -2.37
N ILE A 266 -11.31 -6.30 -3.19
CA ILE A 266 -11.90 -7.55 -3.70
C ILE A 266 -10.87 -8.29 -4.58
N PRO A 267 -10.88 -9.64 -4.59
CA PRO A 267 -10.36 -10.42 -5.70
C PRO A 267 -10.75 -9.91 -7.06
N PHE A 268 -9.79 -9.97 -7.98
CA PHE A 268 -10.19 -10.10 -9.37
C PHE A 268 -11.14 -11.31 -9.48
N GLY A 269 -12.37 -11.05 -9.89
CA GLY A 269 -13.20 -12.06 -10.54
C GLY A 269 -13.87 -13.10 -9.64
N ARG A 270 -14.30 -12.79 -8.41
CA ARG A 270 -15.38 -13.59 -7.81
C ARG A 270 -16.73 -13.00 -8.25
N PRO A 271 -17.60 -13.74 -8.95
CA PRO A 271 -19.02 -13.40 -9.04
C PRO A 271 -19.55 -13.30 -7.61
N GLU A 272 -20.43 -12.35 -7.34
CA GLU A 272 -21.22 -12.36 -6.10
C GLU A 272 -21.77 -13.77 -5.90
N GLU A 273 -21.50 -14.37 -4.74
CA GLU A 273 -22.24 -15.57 -4.35
C GLU A 273 -23.73 -15.18 -4.38
N PRO A 274 -24.59 -15.99 -5.01
CA PRO A 274 -26.00 -15.64 -5.11
C PRO A 274 -26.54 -15.46 -3.70
N GLU A 275 -27.21 -14.32 -3.48
CA GLU A 275 -28.01 -13.99 -2.30
C GLU A 275 -28.63 -15.26 -1.68
N PRO A 276 -28.59 -15.44 -0.35
CA PRO A 276 -29.22 -16.58 0.28
C PRO A 276 -30.69 -16.59 -0.17
N VAL A 277 -31.04 -17.64 -0.91
CA VAL A 277 -32.40 -17.87 -1.37
C VAL A 277 -33.29 -17.79 -0.15
N LEU A 278 -34.06 -16.72 -0.04
CA LEU A 278 -35.15 -16.61 0.91
C LEU A 278 -35.96 -17.89 0.74
N SER A 279 -35.96 -18.72 1.77
CA SER A 279 -36.65 -20.00 1.81
C SER A 279 -38.14 -19.74 1.67
N ASN A 280 -38.61 -19.65 0.43
CA ASN A 280 -40.02 -19.69 0.12
C ASN A 280 -40.49 -21.12 0.37
N SER A 281 -41.03 -21.30 1.57
CA SER A 281 -42.02 -22.29 1.92
C SER A 281 -42.94 -22.54 0.72
N MET A 282 -42.90 -23.75 0.17
CA MET A 282 -43.95 -24.28 -0.70
C MET A 282 -44.36 -25.66 -0.20
N PRO A 283 -45.64 -26.02 -0.35
CA PRO A 283 -46.27 -27.04 0.47
C PRO A 283 -46.09 -28.46 -0.07
N ASN A 284 -46.19 -29.36 0.89
CA ASN A 284 -46.16 -30.79 0.83
C ASN A 284 -47.25 -31.35 -0.12
N HIS A 285 -46.87 -32.03 -1.21
CA HIS A 285 -47.76 -32.93 -1.94
C HIS A 285 -47.03 -34.21 -2.43
N GLY A 286 -47.22 -35.27 -1.65
CA GLY A 286 -47.61 -36.62 -2.09
C GLY A 286 -46.80 -37.31 -3.21
N PHE A 287 -45.87 -38.17 -2.82
CA PHE A 287 -45.34 -39.23 -3.68
C PHE A 287 -45.90 -40.60 -3.25
N ARG A 288 -46.59 -41.28 -4.19
CA ARG A 288 -47.06 -42.67 -4.10
C ARG A 288 -46.82 -43.36 -5.46
N GLY A 289 -46.29 -44.59 -5.45
CA GLY A 289 -46.32 -45.55 -6.57
C GLY A 289 -45.03 -45.60 -7.42
N PHE A 290 -44.08 -46.55 -7.29
CA PHE A 290 -44.04 -48.00 -7.60
C PHE A 290 -43.98 -48.37 -9.11
N ILE A 291 -43.02 -49.26 -9.44
CA ILE A 291 -42.95 -50.28 -10.53
C ILE A 291 -41.87 -50.15 -11.65
N GLN A 292 -40.87 -51.04 -11.49
CA GLN A 292 -40.18 -51.98 -12.41
C GLN A 292 -39.33 -51.57 -13.64
N ARG A 293 -38.05 -52.04 -13.55
CA ARG A 293 -37.26 -52.88 -14.49
C ARG A 293 -37.46 -52.73 -16.00
N THR A 294 -36.35 -52.50 -16.71
CA THR A 294 -35.73 -53.54 -17.58
C THR A 294 -34.26 -53.25 -17.88
N ARG A 295 -33.51 -54.35 -17.96
CA ARG A 295 -32.08 -54.53 -18.21
C ARG A 295 -31.89 -54.81 -19.71
N CYS A 296 -30.86 -54.27 -20.35
CA CYS A 296 -30.33 -54.80 -21.61
C CYS A 296 -28.82 -54.57 -21.69
N ASP A 297 -28.06 -55.62 -21.39
CA ASP A 297 -26.67 -55.82 -21.80
C ASP A 297 -26.61 -56.07 -23.30
N LYS A 298 -25.63 -55.47 -23.99
CA LYS A 298 -25.01 -56.05 -25.20
C LYS A 298 -23.53 -55.68 -25.27
N THR A 299 -22.71 -56.67 -24.93
CA THR A 299 -21.32 -56.89 -25.36
C THR A 299 -21.21 -56.98 -26.89
N ILE A 300 -20.12 -56.46 -27.45
CA ILE A 300 -19.60 -56.81 -28.79
C ILE A 300 -18.08 -57.09 -28.65
N PRO A 301 -17.51 -58.11 -29.32
CA PRO A 301 -16.17 -58.62 -29.09
C PRO A 301 -15.11 -58.08 -30.06
N SER A 302 -13.87 -58.34 -29.68
CA SER A 302 -12.61 -58.18 -30.42
C SER A 302 -12.42 -59.23 -31.51
N GLU A 303 -11.85 -58.82 -32.65
CA GLU A 303 -11.00 -59.55 -33.61
C GLU A 303 -10.48 -58.43 -34.55
N SER A 304 -9.24 -58.35 -35.03
CA SER A 304 -8.05 -59.21 -35.04
C SER A 304 -6.88 -58.35 -35.53
#